data_AF-A0A929JTB8-F1
#
_entry.id   AF-A0A929JTB8-F1
#
_cell.length_a   1.000
_cell.length_b   1.000
_cell.length_c   1.000
_cell.angle_alpha   90.00
_cell.angle_beta   90.00
_cell.angle_gamma   90.00
#
_symmetry.space_group_name_H-M   'P 1'
#
loop_
_entity.id
_entity.type
_entity.pdbx_description
1 polymer ?
#
loop_
_entity_poly.entity_id
_entity_poly.type
_entity_poly.pdbx_seq_one_letter_code
_entity_poly.pdbx_strand_id
1 'polypeptide(L)'
;MQHSFFANQRQRTSGISTNQEMFKEFDATELYCPTCGRSMPVRKRLLLVLPEGDKYEYLCNICGSSVGTKVVRGGEQLRVII
;
A
#
# COMPACT_ATOMS: atom_id res chain seq x y z
N MET A 1 -47.19 6.78 -40.63
CA MET A 1 -45.72 6.67 -40.64
C MET A 1 -45.26 7.01 -39.22
N GLN A 2 -44.96 6.00 -38.41
CA GLN A 2 -43.57 5.62 -38.11
C GLN A 2 -42.91 6.71 -37.23
N HIS A 3 -42.59 6.55 -35.95
CA HIS A 3 -42.10 5.36 -35.24
C HIS A 3 -42.38 5.42 -33.73
N SER A 4 -42.43 4.22 -33.21
CA SER A 4 -42.42 3.75 -31.83
C SER A 4 -41.05 3.95 -31.12
N PHE A 5 -41.03 3.68 -29.80
CA PHE A 5 -39.87 3.36 -28.94
C PHE A 5 -39.01 4.59 -28.52
N PHE A 6 -38.61 4.83 -27.26
CA PHE A 6 -37.97 3.93 -26.31
C PHE A 6 -38.11 4.39 -24.83
N ALA A 7 -38.33 3.38 -23.99
CA ALA A 7 -37.99 3.19 -22.57
C ALA A 7 -37.35 4.33 -21.73
N ASN A 8 -38.09 4.69 -20.68
CA ASN A 8 -37.66 4.76 -19.28
C ASN A 8 -36.29 4.07 -18.99
N GLN A 9 -35.24 4.85 -18.72
CA GLN A 9 -34.05 4.34 -18.06
C GLN A 9 -33.74 5.13 -16.79
N ARG A 10 -34.22 4.55 -15.69
CA ARG A 10 -33.65 4.66 -14.35
C ARG A 10 -32.17 4.28 -14.38
N GLN A 11 -31.28 5.22 -14.10
CA GLN A 11 -29.95 4.96 -13.56
C GLN A 11 -29.68 6.12 -12.59
N ARG A 12 -29.90 6.06 -11.26
CA ARG A 12 -29.56 5.05 -10.25
C ARG A 12 -28.18 4.44 -10.45
N THR A 13 -27.18 5.30 -10.44
CA THR A 13 -25.86 4.96 -9.91
C THR A 13 -25.45 6.04 -8.92
N SER A 14 -26.00 5.94 -7.72
CA SER A 14 -25.36 6.47 -6.52
C SER A 14 -24.04 5.71 -6.34
N GLY A 15 -22.99 6.20 -7.01
CA GLY A 15 -21.63 5.79 -6.70
C GLY A 15 -21.33 6.31 -5.29
N ILE A 16 -21.48 5.44 -4.30
CA ILE A 16 -20.93 5.65 -2.98
C ILE A 16 -19.42 5.61 -3.17
N SER A 17 -18.82 6.78 -3.39
CA SER A 17 -17.39 6.98 -3.15
C SER A 17 -17.22 6.91 -1.64
N THR A 18 -17.07 5.69 -1.12
CA THR A 18 -16.60 5.51 0.25
C THR A 18 -15.26 6.24 0.33
N ASN A 19 -15.25 7.31 1.12
CA ASN A 19 -14.15 8.25 1.39
C ASN A 19 -12.90 7.56 2.02
N GLN A 20 -12.73 6.26 1.85
CA GLN A 20 -11.73 5.43 2.51
C GLN A 20 -10.39 5.37 1.77
N GLU A 21 -10.32 5.78 0.51
CA GLU A 21 -9.05 5.85 -0.25
C GLU A 21 -8.32 7.20 -0.13
N MET A 22 -8.80 8.12 0.71
CA MET A 22 -8.16 9.43 0.85
C MET A 22 -6.83 9.39 1.61
N PHE A 23 -6.57 8.34 2.38
CA PHE A 23 -5.32 8.17 3.12
C PHE A 23 -4.55 6.99 2.57
N LYS A 24 -3.49 7.28 1.80
CA LYS A 24 -2.50 6.28 1.40
C LYS A 24 -1.71 5.81 2.61
N GLU A 25 -1.17 4.60 2.51
CA GLU A 25 -0.31 4.06 3.55
C GLU A 25 1.00 4.89 3.66
N PHE A 26 1.41 5.22 4.88
CA PHE A 26 2.59 6.04 5.13
C PHE A 26 3.85 5.19 5.22
N ASP A 27 4.94 5.70 4.66
CA ASP A 27 6.28 5.11 4.80
C ASP A 27 7.21 6.07 5.55
N ALA A 28 8.20 5.52 6.26
CA ALA A 28 9.19 6.31 6.94
C ALA A 28 10.16 6.94 5.92
N THR A 29 10.35 8.25 5.99
CA THR A 29 11.32 8.99 5.16
C THR A 29 12.69 9.06 5.84
N GLU A 30 12.71 9.19 7.17
CA GLU A 30 13.92 9.21 7.99
C GLU A 30 13.78 8.35 9.25
N LEU A 31 14.87 7.72 9.66
CA LEU A 31 14.97 6.99 10.92
C LEU A 31 16.37 7.19 11.53
N TYR A 32 16.47 7.04 12.85
CA TYR A 32 17.77 7.04 13.52
C TYR A 32 18.58 5.82 13.11
N CYS A 33 19.79 6.04 12.60
CA CYS A 33 20.73 4.99 12.26
C CYS A 33 21.79 4.86 13.37
N PRO A 34 21.91 3.70 14.05
CA PRO A 34 22.90 3.51 15.12
C PRO A 34 24.34 3.53 14.60
N THR A 35 24.56 3.10 13.35
CA THR A 35 25.88 3.10 12.72
C THR A 35 26.33 4.51 12.32
N CYS A 36 25.40 5.38 11.91
CA CYS A 36 25.71 6.76 11.53
C CYS A 36 25.54 7.76 12.68
N GLY A 37 24.91 7.36 13.79
CA GLY A 37 24.70 8.17 14.99
C GLY A 37 23.69 9.32 14.85
N ARG A 38 22.87 9.35 13.79
CA ARG A 38 21.91 10.44 13.53
C ARG A 38 20.67 9.97 12.78
N SER A 39 19.65 10.84 12.70
CA SER A 39 18.53 10.67 11.76
C SER A 39 19.08 10.63 10.34
N MET A 40 18.75 9.58 9.60
CA MET A 40 19.20 9.38 8.23
C MET A 40 18.00 9.06 7.34
N PRO A 41 18.03 9.50 6.07
CA PRO A 41 17.04 9.08 5.09
C PRO A 41 17.13 7.58 4.88
N VAL A 42 15.96 6.95 4.70
CA VAL A 42 15.85 5.50 4.55
C VAL A 42 15.24 5.11 3.21
N ARG A 43 15.55 3.88 2.78
CA ARG A 43 14.88 3.21 1.66
C ARG A 43 14.18 1.97 2.17
N LYS A 44 12.98 1.73 1.66
CA LYS A 44 12.18 0.55 1.96
C LYS A 44 12.51 -0.55 0.95
N ARG A 45 12.73 -1.77 1.43
CA ARG A 45 12.99 -2.96 0.62
C ARG A 45 12.11 -4.11 1.08
N LEU A 46 11.49 -4.84 0.14
CA LEU A 46 10.75 -6.06 0.48
C LEU A 46 11.71 -7.09 1.06
N LEU A 47 11.42 -7.55 2.27
CA LEU A 47 12.20 -8.55 2.98
C LEU A 47 11.58 -9.94 2.80
N LEU A 48 10.26 -10.04 2.96
CA LEU A 48 9.55 -11.31 2.91
C LEU A 48 8.08 -11.08 2.56
N VAL A 49 7.53 -11.92 1.68
CA VAL A 49 6.09 -12.01 1.45
C VAL A 49 5.50 -13.03 2.42
N LEU A 50 4.48 -12.63 3.15
CA LEU A 50 3.80 -13.44 4.13
C LEU A 50 2.32 -13.65 3.73
N PRO A 51 1.65 -14.69 4.25
CA PRO A 51 0.23 -14.92 3.96
C PRO A 51 -0.68 -13.75 4.36
N GLU A 52 -0.30 -12.99 5.39
CA GLU A 52 -1.07 -11.85 5.92
C GLU A 52 -0.69 -10.50 5.28
N GLY A 53 0.41 -10.47 4.53
CA GLY A 53 0.89 -9.27 3.84
C GLY A 53 2.39 -9.26 3.58
N ASP A 54 2.93 -8.08 3.30
CA ASP A 54 4.32 -7.93 2.91
C ASP A 54 5.15 -7.34 4.05
N LYS A 55 6.24 -8.02 4.42
CA LYS A 55 7.23 -7.50 5.35
C LYS A 55 8.34 -6.78 4.59
N TYR A 56 8.51 -5.51 4.91
CA TYR A 56 9.57 -4.64 4.41
C TYR A 56 10.58 -4.31 5.50
N GLU A 57 11.81 -4.10 5.08
CA GLU A 57 12.89 -3.57 5.89
C GLU A 57 13.25 -2.15 5.43
N TYR A 58 13.57 -1.29 6.38
CA TYR A 58 14.13 0.03 6.13
C TYR A 58 15.64 -0.02 6.29
N LEU A 59 16.34 0.42 5.24
CA LEU A 59 17.79 0.50 5.22
C LEU A 59 18.22 1.96 5.21
N CYS A 60 19.24 2.29 6.00
CA CYS A 60 19.91 3.60 5.92
C CYS A 60 20.43 3.82 4.49
N ASN A 61 20.14 4.96 3.88
CA ASN A 61 20.59 5.26 2.52
C ASN A 61 22.11 5.44 2.41
N ILE A 62 22.79 5.70 3.53
CA ILE A 62 24.23 5.95 3.56
C ILE A 62 25.02 4.67 3.84
N CYS A 63 24.82 4.06 5.01
CA CYS A 63 25.60 2.89 5.42
C CYS A 63 24.95 1.55 5.07
N GLY A 64 23.67 1.54 4.67
CA GLY A 64 22.94 0.32 4.33
C GLY A 64 22.51 -0.53 5.52
N SER A 65 22.72 -0.10 6.77
CA SER A 65 22.29 -0.85 7.94
C SER A 65 20.76 -0.95 8.01
N SER A 66 20.25 -2.07 8.49
CA SER A 66 18.84 -2.21 8.87
C SER A 66 18.54 -1.29 10.05
N VAL A 67 17.54 -0.43 9.89
CA VAL A 67 17.13 0.56 10.90
C VAL A 67 15.67 0.39 11.33
N GLY A 68 14.93 -0.54 10.71
CA GLY A 68 13.55 -0.84 11.09
C GLY A 68 12.85 -1.75 10.11
N THR A 69 11.62 -2.14 10.44
CA THR A 69 10.77 -2.97 9.59
C THR A 69 9.32 -2.48 9.59
N LYS A 70 8.60 -2.66 8.48
CA LYS A 70 7.17 -2.39 8.34
C LYS A 70 6.48 -3.63 7.77
N VAL A 71 5.32 -4.00 8.29
CA VAL A 71 4.44 -5.01 7.69
C VAL A 71 3.22 -4.31 7.10
N VAL A 72 3.02 -4.47 5.81
CA VAL A 72 1.87 -3.95 5.06
C VAL A 72 0.83 -5.06 4.97
N ARG A 73 -0.31 -4.90 5.64
CA ARG A 73 -1.41 -5.87 5.59
C ARG A 73 -2.35 -5.53 4.44
N GLY A 74 -2.82 -6.55 3.72
CA GLY A 74 -3.70 -6.36 2.57
C GLY A 74 -3.02 -6.32 1.20
N GLY A 75 -1.73 -6.69 1.14
CA GLY A 75 -1.13 -7.18 -0.11
C GLY A 75 -1.84 -8.44 -0.60
N GLU A 76 -1.71 -8.75 -1.89
CA GLU A 76 -2.34 -9.92 -2.51
C GLU A 76 -1.98 -11.18 -1.70
N GLN A 77 -2.98 -11.78 -1.03
CA GLN A 77 -2.75 -12.90 -0.12
C GLN A 77 -2.25 -14.10 -0.93
N LEU A 78 -0.95 -14.37 -0.88
CA LEU A 78 -0.39 -15.57 -1.51
C LEU A 78 -0.90 -16.81 -0.77
N ARG A 79 -1.81 -17.55 -1.43
CA ARG A 79 -2.20 -18.89 -0.98
C ARG A 79 -1.13 -19.89 -1.39
N VAL A 80 -0.26 -20.26 -0.45
CA VAL A 80 0.67 -21.37 -0.64
C VAL A 80 -0.13 -22.67 -0.58
N ILE A 81 -0.23 -23.38 -1.70
CA ILE A 81 -0.79 -24.73 -1.77
C ILE A 81 0.38 -25.70 -1.59
N ILE A 82 0.31 -26.54 -0.55
CA ILE A 82 1.28 -27.60 -0.24
C ILE A 82 0.70 -28.94 -0.65
#